data_AF-A0A815VK61-F1
#
_entry.id   AF-A0A815VK61-F1
#
_cell.length_a   1.000
_cell.length_b   1.000
_cell.length_c   1.000
_cell.angle_alpha   90.00
_cell.angle_beta   90.00
_cell.angle_gamma   90.00
#
_symmetry.space_group_name_H-M   'P 1'
#
loop_
_entity.id
_entity.type
_entity.pdbx_description
1 polymer ?
#
loop_
_entity_poly.entity_id
_entity_poly.type
_entity_poly.pdbx_seq_one_letter_code
_entity_poly.pdbx_strand_id
1 'polypeptide(L)'
;MSTVLPVSTIEAASLPNKSDIITKFTLNKQQTFAFMIISNHLDGDHLSQNGTLNSQLLMCVPGPGGTGKSQLIRAITYYFQSTNR
;
A
#
# COMPACT_ATOMS: atom_id res chain seq x y z
N MET A 1 3.92 -3.20 -49.95
CA MET A 1 3.35 -4.00 -48.84
C MET A 1 3.84 -3.37 -47.55
N SER A 2 2.96 -2.68 -46.81
CA SER A 2 3.33 -1.97 -45.58
C SER A 2 3.05 -2.88 -44.38
N THR A 3 4.07 -3.30 -43.65
CA THR A 3 3.94 -4.15 -42.46
C THR A 3 3.71 -3.27 -41.24
N VAL A 4 2.50 -3.33 -40.68
CA VAL A 4 2.14 -2.66 -39.42
C VAL A 4 2.59 -3.55 -38.27
N LEU A 5 3.45 -3.03 -37.39
CA LEU A 5 3.86 -3.75 -36.17
C LEU A 5 2.69 -3.77 -35.17
N PRO A 6 2.47 -4.87 -34.44
CA PRO A 6 1.41 -4.93 -33.43
C PRO A 6 1.74 -4.00 -32.26
N VAL A 7 0.79 -3.13 -31.92
CA VAL A 7 0.80 -2.35 -30.68
C VAL A 7 0.76 -3.35 -29.50
N SER A 8 1.87 -3.50 -28.80
CA SER A 8 1.89 -4.16 -27.50
C SER A 8 1.29 -3.20 -26.48
N THR A 9 0.04 -3.46 -26.08
CA THR A 9 -0.58 -2.79 -24.93
C THR A 9 0.28 -3.06 -23.71
N ILE A 10 1.03 -2.04 -23.27
CA ILE A 10 1.69 -2.08 -21.96
C ILE A 10 0.55 -1.94 -20.96
N GLU A 11 0.13 -3.03 -20.33
CA GLU A 11 -0.70 -2.97 -19.13
C GLU A 11 0.10 -2.17 -18.10
N ALA A 12 -0.23 -0.89 -17.94
CA ALA A 12 0.24 -0.11 -16.82
C ALA A 12 -0.18 -0.90 -15.58
N ALA A 13 0.80 -1.41 -14.81
CA ALA A 13 0.54 -2.13 -13.58
C ALA A 13 -0.33 -1.23 -12.69
N SER A 14 -1.62 -1.57 -12.58
CA SER A 14 -2.55 -0.81 -11.76
C SER A 14 -2.08 -0.91 -10.31
N LEU A 15 -2.19 0.18 -9.55
CA LEU A 15 -1.85 0.15 -8.13
C LEU A 15 -2.63 -1.00 -7.48
N PRO A 16 -2.01 -1.79 -6.59
CA PRO A 16 -2.70 -2.89 -5.95
C PRO A 16 -3.88 -2.35 -5.15
N ASN A 17 -5.05 -2.95 -5.35
CA ASN A 17 -6.20 -2.62 -4.56
C ASN A 17 -5.96 -3.04 -3.10
N LYS A 18 -6.26 -2.14 -2.16
CA LYS A 18 -6.13 -2.40 -0.72
C LYS A 18 -6.91 -3.64 -0.27
N SER A 19 -8.08 -3.90 -0.88
CA SER A 19 -8.86 -5.12 -0.61
C SER A 19 -8.12 -6.40 -0.96
N ASP A 20 -7.34 -6.38 -2.04
CA ASP A 20 -6.62 -7.54 -2.52
C ASP A 20 -5.45 -7.84 -1.59
N ILE A 21 -4.81 -6.80 -1.06
CA ILE A 21 -3.76 -6.93 -0.05
C ILE A 21 -4.34 -7.48 1.27
N ILE A 22 -5.48 -6.95 1.73
CA ILE A 22 -6.17 -7.45 2.93
C ILE A 22 -6.45 -8.96 2.80
N THR A 23 -6.96 -9.37 1.64
CA THR A 23 -7.25 -10.77 1.33
C THR A 23 -5.98 -11.61 1.24
N LYS A 24 -4.98 -11.15 0.47
CA LYS A 24 -3.70 -11.84 0.24
C LYS A 24 -2.95 -12.11 1.53
N PHE A 25 -2.96 -11.16 2.46
CA PHE A 25 -2.29 -11.29 3.75
C PHE A 25 -3.23 -11.80 4.85
N THR A 26 -4.46 -12.19 4.50
CA THR A 26 -5.47 -12.74 5.42
C THR A 26 -5.60 -11.90 6.69
N LEU A 27 -5.71 -10.57 6.54
CA LEU A 27 -5.77 -9.67 7.69
C LEU A 27 -7.10 -9.82 8.41
N ASN A 28 -7.03 -9.95 9.74
CA ASN A 28 -8.23 -9.90 10.58
C ASN A 28 -8.78 -8.47 10.69
N LYS A 29 -9.94 -8.30 11.32
CA LYS A 29 -10.63 -7.01 11.44
C LYS A 29 -9.74 -5.89 12.00
N GLN A 30 -9.00 -6.15 13.08
CA GLN A 30 -8.14 -5.15 13.72
C GLN A 30 -6.93 -4.80 12.86
N GLN A 31 -6.30 -5.80 12.25
CA GLN A 31 -5.18 -5.60 11.33
C GLN A 31 -5.63 -4.82 10.09
N THR A 32 -6.81 -5.11 9.54
CA THR A 32 -7.41 -4.37 8.43
C THR A 32 -7.59 -2.90 8.79
N PHE A 33 -8.09 -2.59 9.99
CA PHE A 33 -8.19 -1.19 10.41
C PHE A 33 -6.82 -0.51 10.48
N ALA A 34 -5.83 -1.15 11.10
CA ALA A 34 -4.49 -0.59 11.18
C ALA A 34 -3.87 -0.39 9.78
N PHE A 35 -4.02 -1.36 8.88
CA PHE A 35 -3.56 -1.28 7.49
C PHE A 35 -4.22 -0.12 6.74
N MET A 36 -5.54 0.05 6.88
CA MET A 36 -6.26 1.14 6.21
C MET A 36 -5.85 2.52 6.73
N ILE A 37 -5.66 2.69 8.04
CA ILE A 37 -5.19 3.96 8.63
C ILE A 37 -3.81 4.31 8.07
N ILE A 38 -2.86 3.37 8.12
CA ILE A 38 -1.49 3.57 7.67
C ILE A 38 -1.47 3.87 6.16
N SER A 39 -2.11 3.02 5.35
CA SER A 39 -2.12 3.20 3.89
C SER A 39 -2.83 4.47 3.44
N ASN A 40 -3.93 4.88 4.09
CA ASN A 40 -4.63 6.11 3.75
C ASN A 40 -3.80 7.37 4.10
N HIS A 41 -3.09 7.36 5.22
CA HIS A 41 -2.19 8.47 5.55
C HIS A 41 -1.11 8.64 4.47
N LEU A 42 -0.51 7.52 4.05
CA LEU A 42 0.48 7.54 2.97
C LEU A 42 -0.11 8.09 1.68
N ASP A 43 -1.32 7.68 1.31
CA ASP A 43 -2.00 8.23 0.14
C ASP A 43 -2.21 9.74 0.21
N GLY A 44 -2.55 10.26 1.39
CA GLY A 44 -2.75 11.69 1.63
C GLY A 44 -1.45 12.51 1.64
N ASP A 45 -0.37 12.00 2.23
CA ASP A 45 0.91 12.72 2.36
C ASP A 45 1.52 13.08 0.99
N HIS A 46 1.27 12.28 -0.05
CA HIS A 46 1.73 12.60 -1.40
C HIS A 46 1.07 13.85 -2.00
N LEU A 47 -0.12 14.25 -1.53
CA LEU A 47 -0.79 15.46 -2.01
C LEU A 47 -0.21 16.75 -1.40
N SER A 48 0.60 16.64 -0.35
CA SER A 48 1.24 17.75 0.36
C SER A 48 2.61 18.14 -0.22
N GLN A 49 2.81 18.05 -1.54
CA GLN A 49 4.07 18.41 -2.21
C GLN A 49 4.40 19.91 -2.23
N ASN A 50 3.64 20.76 -1.52
CA ASN A 50 3.93 22.20 -1.43
C ASN A 50 4.94 22.51 -0.31
N GLY A 51 6.19 22.08 -0.52
CA GLY A 51 7.41 22.71 0.01
C GLY A 51 7.63 22.76 1.53
N THR A 52 6.69 22.30 2.34
CA THR A 52 6.85 22.24 3.80
C THR A 52 7.26 20.82 4.15
N LEU A 53 8.42 20.65 4.79
CA LEU A 53 8.97 19.36 5.23
C LEU A 53 7.85 18.46 5.77
N ASN A 54 7.46 17.46 4.97
CA ASN A 54 6.44 16.48 5.29
C ASN A 54 6.82 15.79 6.60
N SER A 55 6.14 16.12 7.71
CA SER A 55 6.34 15.44 8.97
C SER A 55 5.59 14.11 8.92
N GLN A 56 6.22 13.09 8.33
CA GLN A 56 5.71 11.72 8.36
C GLN A 56 5.28 11.39 9.80
N LEU A 57 4.01 10.98 9.98
CA LEU A 57 3.52 10.70 11.33
C LEU A 57 4.19 9.44 11.88
N LEU A 58 4.70 9.54 13.10
CA LEU A 58 5.15 8.36 13.84
C LEU A 58 3.92 7.59 14.33
N MET A 59 3.73 6.36 13.84
CA MET A 59 2.59 5.51 14.20
C MET A 59 3.02 4.32 15.06
N CYS A 60 2.23 4.03 16.09
CA CYS A 60 2.39 2.85 16.94
C CYS A 60 1.23 1.88 16.71
N VAL A 61 1.54 0.61 16.48
CA VAL A 61 0.54 -0.48 16.45
C VAL A 61 0.71 -1.37 17.69
N PRO A 62 -0.01 -1.08 18.79
CA PRO A 62 0.11 -1.86 20.01
C PRO A 62 -0.63 -3.20 19.89
N GLY A 63 -0.28 -4.14 20.78
CA GLY A 63 -1.08 -5.34 20.99
C GLY A 63 -0.28 -6.50 21.61
N PRO A 64 -0.96 -7.45 22.25
CA PRO A 64 -0.32 -8.63 22.85
C PRO A 64 0.55 -9.44 21.86
N GLY A 65 1.45 -10.27 22.40
CA GLY A 65 2.15 -11.27 21.61
C GLY A 65 1.18 -12.20 20.87
N GLY A 66 1.55 -12.68 19.69
CA GLY A 66 0.72 -13.64 18.93
C GLY A 66 -0.46 -13.04 18.15
N THR A 67 -0.74 -11.73 18.22
CA THR A 67 -1.88 -11.11 17.50
C THR A 67 -1.62 -10.81 16.01
N GLY A 68 -0.52 -11.34 15.46
CA GLY A 68 -0.21 -11.22 14.03
C GLY A 68 0.27 -9.84 13.58
N LYS A 69 0.82 -9.01 14.47
CA LYS A 69 1.44 -7.71 14.10
C LYS A 69 2.48 -7.85 12.97
N SER A 70 3.26 -8.92 12.96
CA SER A 70 4.22 -9.20 11.89
C SER A 70 3.55 -9.42 10.53
N GLN A 71 2.34 -9.98 10.51
CA GLN A 71 1.57 -10.15 9.27
C GLN A 71 1.09 -8.80 8.73
N LEU A 72 0.62 -7.92 9.62
CA LEU A 72 0.29 -6.54 9.26
C LEU A 72 1.50 -5.80 8.69
N ILE A 73 2.68 -5.93 9.31
CA ILE A 73 3.93 -5.32 8.80
C ILE A 73 4.22 -5.81 7.37
N ARG A 74 4.10 -7.12 7.10
CA ARG A 74 4.28 -7.67 5.75
C ARG A 74 3.32 -7.09 4.72
N ALA A 75 2.05 -6.91 5.09
CA ALA A 75 1.05 -6.29 4.21
C ALA A 75 1.38 -4.82 3.91
N ILE A 76 1.83 -4.07 4.93
CA ILE A 76 2.28 -2.68 4.78
C ILE A 76 3.51 -2.63 3.87
N THR A 77 4.55 -3.41 4.13
CA THR A 77 5.76 -3.45 3.30
C THR A 77 5.43 -3.77 1.85
N TYR A 78 4.55 -4.74 1.60
CA TYR A 78 4.10 -5.06 0.25
C TYR A 78 3.40 -3.87 -0.42
N TYR A 79 2.53 -3.17 0.31
CA TYR A 79 1.85 -1.99 -0.20
C TYR A 79 2.81 -0.86 -0.58
N PHE A 80 3.81 -0.57 0.27
CA PHE A 80 4.86 0.41 -0.02
C PHE A 80 5.62 0.08 -1.31
N GLN A 81 6.13 -1.15 -1.41
CA GLN A 81 6.87 -1.62 -2.58
C GLN A 81 6.03 -1.55 -3.86
N SER A 82 4.76 -1.92 -3.77
CA SER A 82 3.85 -1.96 -4.92
C SER A 82 3.34 -0.58 -5.35
N THR A 83 3.52 0.44 -4.51
CA THR A 83 3.12 1.82 -4.80
C THR A 83 4.31 2.77 -5.00
N ASN A 84 5.54 2.23 -4.99
CA ASN A 84 6.81 2.98 -5.06
C ASN A 84 6.90 4.09 -4.01
N ARG A 85 6.53 3.76 -2.77
CA ARG A 85 6.60 4.65 -1.60
C ARG A 85 7.69 4.21 -0.63
#